data_AF-A0A968MK15-F1
#
_entry.id   AF-A0A968MK15-F1
#
_cell.length_a   1.000
_cell.length_b   1.000
_cell.length_c   1.000
_cell.angle_alpha   90.00
_cell.angle_beta   90.00
_cell.angle_gamma   90.00
#
_symmetry.space_group_name_H-M   'P 1'
#
loop_
_entity.id
_entity.type
_entity.pdbx_description
1 polymer ?
#
loop_
_entity_poly.entity_id
_entity_poly.type
_entity_poly.pdbx_seq_one_letter_code
_entity_poly.pdbx_strand_id
1 'polypeptide(L)'
;MYSIRRIVHLSYFLKKDGLPGNSVKGILEDAEGNFWLSTNKGICRFNYEEKNFTHFSKEDGLNSNEFNVRSCLRATNGEFYFGGENGFNVFIRIKLLRMTKYRKYI
;
A
#
# COMPACT_ATOMS: atom_id res chain seq x y z
N MET A 1 -9.91 45.32 2.32
CA MET A 1 -8.99 44.18 2.52
C MET A 1 -9.73 42.92 2.10
N TYR A 2 -9.46 42.39 0.90
CA TYR A 2 -10.17 41.21 0.38
C TYR A 2 -9.49 39.93 0.87
N SER A 3 -10.23 39.10 1.61
CA SER A 3 -9.79 37.76 2.02
C SER A 3 -10.01 36.79 0.86
N ILE A 4 -8.93 36.24 0.33
CA ILE A 4 -8.98 35.24 -0.74
C ILE A 4 -9.29 33.89 -0.10
N ARG A 5 -10.47 33.33 -0.37
CA ARG A 5 -10.81 31.97 0.04
C ARG A 5 -10.10 30.99 -0.89
N ARG A 6 -9.21 30.16 -0.34
CA ARG A 6 -8.58 29.07 -1.08
C ARG A 6 -9.64 28.00 -1.35
N ILE A 7 -9.96 27.75 -2.62
CA ILE A 7 -10.82 26.64 -3.01
C ILE A 7 -9.97 25.36 -2.93
N VAL A 8 -10.40 24.40 -2.13
CA VAL A 8 -9.77 23.07 -2.05
C VAL A 8 -10.58 22.14 -2.93
N HIS A 9 -9.94 21.51 -3.92
CA HIS A 9 -10.55 20.47 -4.72
C HIS A 9 -10.36 19.12 -4.02
N LEU A 10 -11.46 18.44 -3.71
CA LEU A 10 -11.46 17.13 -3.06
C LEU A 10 -11.79 16.06 -4.09
N SER A 11 -10.99 15.00 -4.14
CA SER A 11 -11.25 13.80 -4.94
C SER A 11 -11.38 12.60 -4.01
N TYR A 12 -12.25 11.66 -4.35
CA TYR A 12 -12.43 10.42 -3.62
C TYR A 12 -12.38 9.23 -4.58
N PHE A 13 -11.87 8.10 -4.09
CA PHE A 13 -11.74 6.86 -4.84
C PHE A 13 -12.40 5.73 -4.07
N LEU A 14 -13.19 4.93 -4.78
CA LEU A 14 -13.92 3.78 -4.24
C LEU A 14 -13.44 2.50 -4.92
N LYS A 15 -14.02 1.37 -4.50
CA LYS A 15 -13.76 0.08 -5.14
C LYS A 15 -13.99 0.08 -6.66
N LYS A 16 -15.02 0.80 -7.14
CA LYS A 16 -15.31 0.94 -8.57
C LYS A 16 -14.23 1.67 -9.36
N ASP A 17 -13.39 2.44 -8.66
CA ASP A 17 -12.31 3.24 -9.25
C ASP A 17 -10.95 2.51 -9.18
N GLY A 18 -10.91 1.29 -8.62
CA GLY A 18 -9.70 0.47 -8.50
C GLY A 18 -9.15 0.33 -7.08
N LEU A 19 -9.86 0.74 -6.03
CA LEU A 19 -9.42 0.45 -4.66
C LEU A 19 -9.75 -1.02 -4.28
N PRO A 20 -8.79 -1.85 -3.82
CA PRO A 20 -9.07 -3.27 -3.53
C PRO A 20 -10.06 -3.48 -2.37
N GLY A 21 -9.95 -2.64 -1.33
CA GLY A 21 -10.76 -2.73 -0.12
C GLY A 21 -11.30 -1.37 0.31
N ASN A 22 -12.51 -1.35 0.87
CA ASN A 22 -13.16 -0.12 1.32
C ASN A 22 -12.60 0.41 2.65
N SER A 23 -11.74 -0.37 3.33
CA SER A 23 -11.07 0.03 4.57
C SER A 23 -9.58 0.15 4.32
N VAL A 24 -9.11 1.38 4.12
CA VAL A 24 -7.68 1.70 4.08
C VAL A 24 -7.13 1.69 5.50
N LYS A 25 -6.07 0.92 5.71
CA LYS A 25 -5.46 0.65 7.02
C LYS A 25 -4.16 1.45 7.24
N GLY A 26 -3.48 1.77 6.16
CA GLY A 26 -2.16 2.40 6.16
C GLY A 26 -1.85 3.00 4.79
N ILE A 27 -1.11 4.10 4.80
CA ILE A 27 -0.73 4.87 3.61
C ILE A 27 0.75 5.20 3.74
N LEU A 28 1.54 4.85 2.73
CA LEU A 28 2.93 5.23 2.58
C LEU A 28 3.13 5.92 1.22
N GLU A 29 4.07 6.84 1.12
CA GLU A 29 4.44 7.48 -0.14
C GLU A 29 5.84 7.02 -0.54
N ASP A 30 6.01 6.65 -1.80
CA ASP A 30 7.33 6.32 -2.36
C ASP A 30 8.06 7.54 -2.92
N ALA A 31 9.33 7.35 -3.28
CA ALA A 31 10.17 8.44 -3.78
C ALA A 31 9.74 8.95 -5.16
N GLU A 32 8.84 8.24 -5.85
CA GLU A 32 8.27 8.63 -7.15
C GLU A 32 6.91 9.34 -6.98
N GLY A 33 6.45 9.56 -5.74
CA GLY A 33 5.15 10.17 -5.47
C GLY A 33 3.96 9.23 -5.60
N ASN A 34 4.18 7.91 -5.71
CA ASN A 34 3.07 6.95 -5.67
C ASN A 34 2.69 6.64 -4.22
N PHE A 35 1.39 6.41 -4.00
CA PHE A 35 0.86 6.02 -2.70
C PHE A 35 0.69 4.51 -2.60
N TRP A 36 1.18 3.93 -1.52
CA TRP A 36 1.02 2.52 -1.19
C TRP A 36 0.03 2.38 -0.06
N LEU A 37 -1.05 1.64 -0.31
CA LEU A 37 -2.22 1.56 0.54
C LEU A 37 -2.44 0.11 0.96
N SER A 38 -2.34 -0.19 2.26
CA SER A 38 -2.81 -1.47 2.80
C SER A 38 -4.30 -1.40 3.10
N THR A 39 -5.05 -2.44 2.77
CA THR A 39 -6.50 -2.49 2.95
C THR A 39 -6.94 -3.78 3.62
N ASN A 40 -8.25 -3.94 3.84
CA ASN A 40 -8.85 -5.22 4.24
C ASN A 40 -8.99 -6.24 3.09
N LYS A 41 -8.41 -5.96 1.91
CA LYS A 41 -8.45 -6.83 0.72
C LYS A 41 -7.13 -6.80 -0.08
N GLY A 42 -6.01 -6.68 0.61
CA GLY A 42 -4.68 -6.64 0.02
C GLY A 42 -4.06 -5.25 0.05
N ILE A 43 -3.00 -5.07 -0.74
CA ILE A 43 -2.28 -3.81 -0.90
C ILE A 43 -2.51 -3.28 -2.31
N CYS A 44 -2.55 -1.97 -2.49
CA CYS A 44 -2.42 -1.37 -3.81
C CYS A 44 -1.40 -0.24 -3.84
N ARG A 45 -0.78 -0.05 -5.01
CA ARG A 45 -0.03 1.15 -5.36
C ARG A 45 -0.91 2.03 -6.23
N PHE A 46 -1.05 3.30 -5.87
CA PHE A 46 -1.81 4.31 -6.58
C PHE A 46 -0.87 5.37 -7.15
N ASN A 47 -0.85 5.48 -8.48
CA ASN A 47 -0.18 6.60 -9.16
C ASN A 47 -1.22 7.72 -9.32
N TYR A 48 -0.97 8.86 -8.68
CA TYR A 48 -1.89 10.00 -8.71
C TYR A 48 -1.96 10.70 -10.08
N GLU A 49 -0.83 10.78 -10.79
CA GLU A 49 -0.76 11.42 -12.11
C GLU A 49 -1.53 10.63 -13.16
N GLU A 50 -1.35 9.31 -13.17
CA GLU A 50 -2.01 8.40 -14.11
C GLU A 50 -3.42 7.96 -13.64
N LYS A 51 -3.77 8.26 -12.39
CA LYS A 51 -5.01 7.82 -11.72
C LYS A 51 -5.24 6.30 -11.82
N ASN A 52 -4.17 5.52 -11.67
CA ASN A 52 -4.23 4.07 -11.79
C ASN A 52 -3.89 3.36 -10.48
N PHE A 53 -4.43 2.14 -10.34
CA PHE A 53 -4.17 1.27 -9.20
C PHE A 53 -3.51 -0.03 -9.67
N THR A 54 -2.39 -0.38 -9.04
CA THR A 54 -1.77 -1.70 -9.16
C THR A 54 -2.11 -2.50 -7.91
N HIS A 55 -2.68 -3.69 -8.05
CA HIS A 55 -3.15 -4.51 -6.94
C HIS A 55 -2.16 -5.62 -6.60
N PHE A 56 -2.07 -5.94 -5.31
CA PHE A 56 -1.34 -7.08 -4.78
C PHE A 56 -2.23 -7.82 -3.78
N SER A 57 -2.42 -9.12 -4.01
CA SER A 57 -3.17 -10.00 -3.14
C SER A 57 -2.34 -11.20 -2.69
N LYS A 58 -2.96 -12.09 -1.92
CA LYS A 58 -2.37 -13.37 -1.52
C LYS A 58 -1.92 -14.20 -2.73
N GLU A 59 -2.65 -14.12 -3.83
CA GLU A 59 -2.33 -14.80 -5.09
C GLU A 59 -1.03 -14.28 -5.72
N ASP A 60 -0.67 -13.02 -5.46
CA ASP A 60 0.58 -12.39 -5.92
C ASP A 60 1.76 -12.61 -4.95
N GLY A 61 1.52 -13.26 -3.82
CA GLY A 61 2.54 -13.61 -2.83
C GLY A 61 2.43 -12.91 -1.48
N LEU A 62 1.35 -12.16 -1.20
CA LEU A 62 1.10 -11.66 0.16
C LEU A 62 0.84 -12.81 1.13
N ASN A 63 1.25 -12.63 2.39
CA ASN A 63 0.95 -13.60 3.46
C ASN A 63 -0.54 -13.65 3.86
N SER A 64 -1.29 -12.57 3.61
CA SER A 64 -2.72 -12.39 3.87
C SER A 64 -3.27 -11.21 3.06
N ASN A 65 -4.59 -11.18 2.87
CA ASN A 65 -5.30 -10.03 2.31
C ASN A 65 -5.79 -9.04 3.39
N GLU A 66 -5.80 -9.43 4.66
CA GLU A 66 -6.25 -8.57 5.77
C GLU A 66 -5.06 -7.92 6.46
N PHE A 67 -5.08 -6.58 6.52
CA PHE A 67 -4.04 -5.77 7.14
C PHE A 67 -4.53 -5.02 8.38
N ASN A 68 -3.60 -4.77 9.31
CA ASN A 68 -3.90 -4.12 10.57
C ASN A 68 -3.83 -2.59 10.44
N VAL A 69 -4.71 -1.90 11.15
CA VAL A 69 -4.76 -0.43 11.19
C VAL A 69 -3.42 0.12 11.68
N ARG A 70 -2.89 1.12 10.97
CA ARG A 70 -1.60 1.80 11.26
C ARG A 70 -0.38 0.88 11.26
N SER A 71 -0.50 -0.35 10.76
CA SER A 71 0.59 -1.30 10.68
C SER A 71 1.34 -1.14 9.35
N CYS A 72 1.92 0.04 9.13
CA CYS A 72 2.73 0.33 7.96
C CYS A 72 3.95 1.20 8.31
N LEU A 73 5.10 0.91 7.71
CA LEU A 73 6.34 1.65 7.93
C LEU A 73 7.13 1.75 6.62
N ARG A 74 7.61 2.96 6.31
CA ARG A 74 8.67 3.17 5.31
C ARG A 74 10.01 3.25 6.04
N ALA A 75 10.89 2.29 5.80
CA ALA A 75 12.25 2.30 6.32
C ALA A 75 13.13 3.30 5.55
N THR A 76 14.26 3.70 6.16
CA THR A 76 15.20 4.68 5.58
C THR A 76 15.89 4.20 4.31
N ASN A 77 15.98 2.88 4.11
CA ASN A 77 16.45 2.24 2.88
C ASN A 77 15.39 2.21 1.76
N GLY A 78 14.18 2.74 2.00
CA GLY A 78 13.08 2.78 1.04
C GLY A 78 12.20 1.53 1.01
N GLU A 79 12.44 0.56 1.90
CA GLU A 79 11.58 -0.63 2.03
C GLU A 79 10.29 -0.32 2.76
N PHE A 80 9.20 -0.92 2.30
CA PHE A 80 7.88 -0.73 2.89
C PHE A 80 7.45 -2.00 3.60
N TYR A 81 7.06 -1.84 4.86
CA TYR A 81 6.60 -2.90 5.73
C TYR A 81 5.10 -2.71 5.94
N PHE A 82 4.31 -3.76 5.76
CA PHE A 82 2.88 -3.78 6.02
C PHE A 82 2.52 -4.99 6.88
N GLY A 83 2.02 -4.76 8.08
CA GLY A 83 1.61 -5.81 9.01
C GLY A 83 0.13 -6.17 8.88
N GLY A 84 -0.16 -7.47 8.95
CA GLY A 84 -1.50 -8.04 8.94
C GLY A 84 -1.60 -9.22 9.90
N GLU A 85 -2.63 -10.04 9.71
CA GLU A 85 -2.93 -11.16 10.62
C GLU A 85 -1.81 -12.22 10.66
N ASN A 86 -1.11 -12.42 9.54
CA ASN A 86 -0.10 -13.47 9.39
C ASN A 86 1.35 -12.94 9.44
N GLY A 87 1.59 -11.87 10.21
CA GLY A 87 2.90 -11.20 10.29
C GLY A 87 2.96 -9.98 9.36
N PHE A 88 4.09 -9.76 8.69
CA PHE A 88 4.27 -8.59 7.81
C PHE A 88 4.77 -8.97 6.42
N ASN A 89 4.45 -8.12 5.44
CA ASN A 89 4.97 -8.16 4.08
C ASN A 89 5.99 -7.04 3.90
N VAL A 90 7.04 -7.30 3.11
CA VAL A 90 8.07 -6.32 2.78
C VAL A 90 8.08 -6.07 1.27
N PHE A 91 8.04 -4.80 0.87
CA PHE A 91 8.17 -4.37 -0.51
C PHE A 91 9.49 -3.61 -0.68
N ILE A 92 10.33 -4.12 -1.57
CA ILE A 92 11.67 -3.58 -1.85
C ILE A 92 11.65 -2.97 -3.26
N ARG A 93 12.16 -1.74 -3.41
CA ARG A 93 12.21 -1.02 -4.70
C ARG A 93 13.31 -1.52 -5.66
N ILE A 94 13.65 -2.82 -5.62
CA ILE A 94 14.46 -3.49 -6.65
C ILE A 94 13.85 -4.88 -6.82
N LYS A 95 13.10 -5.07 -7.91
CA LYS A 95 12.66 -6.38 -8.44
C LYS A 95 12.17 -7.37 -7.38
N LEU A 96 10.86 -7.42 -7.16
CA LEU A 96 10.07 -8.58 -6.68
C LEU A 96 10.93 -9.82 -6.32
N LEU A 97 11.63 -9.79 -5.19
CA LEU A 97 12.42 -10.92 -4.72
C LEU A 97 11.44 -11.86 -4.04
N ARG A 98 11.04 -12.91 -4.77
CA ARG A 98 10.34 -14.06 -4.22
C ARG A 98 11.08 -14.53 -2.96
N MET A 99 10.47 -14.35 -1.80
CA MET A 99 10.94 -15.01 -0.59
C MET A 99 10.54 -16.48 -0.63
N THR A 100 11.45 -17.34 -1.09
CA THR A 100 11.33 -18.79 -0.87
C THR A 100 11.53 -19.04 0.63
N LYS A 101 10.58 -19.74 1.25
CA LYS A 101 10.62 -20.20 2.65
C LYS A 101 12.02 -20.72 3.03
N TYR A 102 12.65 -20.09 4.02
CA TYR A 102 13.81 -20.67 4.70
C TYR A 102 13.31 -21.77 5.64
N ARG A 103 13.32 -23.04 5.17
CA ARG A 103 13.18 -24.20 6.06
C ARG A 103 14.49 -24.36 6.82
N LYS A 104 14.46 -24.10 8.13
CA LYS A 104 15.51 -24.50 9.06
C LYS A 104 15.35 -26.01 9.27
N TYR A 105 16.27 -26.80 8.71
CA TYR A 105 16.40 -28.21 9.06
C TYR A 105 17.12 -28.29 10.41
N ILE A 106 16.47 -28.95 11.37
CA ILE A 106 17.11 -29.72 12.44
C ILE A 106 17.16 -31.16 11.96
#